data_AF-Q2JW41-F1
#
_entry.id   AF-Q2JW41-F1
#
_cell.length_a   1.000
_cell.length_b   1.000
_cell.length_c   1.000
_cell.angle_alpha   90.00
_cell.angle_beta   90.00
_cell.angle_gamma   90.00
#
_symmetry.space_group_name_H-M   'P 1'
#
loop_
_entity.id
_entity.type
_entity.pdbx_description
1 polymer ?
#
loop_
_entity_poly.entity_id
_entity_poly.type
_entity_poly.pdbx_seq_one_letter_code
_entity_poly.pdbx_strand_id
1 'polypeptide(L)'
;MAHNQRVAQNQSLFSQSRQQRLEQHRALIAELEQRRRERQEAIRQQREQTRRQLKSFNQSRAAQRALDEHSRMEAVAQRVKAVAELLSRMAQERAAQSQAQQQELQTFQANLTATVGRLLSTCAQARQTMAGQTRQARQSFYAELRQRVQALQQLARQELAQVAQDQRAEAQALRQALAAFRRALHEQVWGNGIPEAQPIIPSEGLEGEKSESSANASKTVSAEVSLPKPVVAVSEEAAPPPPQPVVTPPPPEPAPVRPAPPQEASSDRIMAYVNNYVTNLQAQAPDLTLLQVIGDRERVRDLLARGAVDLGVDPSEILATLRRMVSATVAI
;
A
#
# COMPACT_ATOMS: atom_id res chain seq x y z
N MET A 1 20.82 -16.85 -153.38
CA MET A 1 19.92 -15.84 -152.75
C MET A 1 19.17 -16.34 -151.50
N ALA A 2 18.83 -17.62 -151.34
CA ALA A 2 18.06 -18.12 -150.18
C ALA A 2 18.82 -18.24 -148.83
N HIS A 3 20.17 -18.29 -148.84
CA HIS A 3 20.97 -18.49 -147.63
C HIS A 3 21.10 -17.20 -146.78
N ASN A 4 21.20 -16.03 -147.42
CA ASN A 4 21.29 -14.73 -146.73
C ASN A 4 19.98 -14.31 -146.05
N GLN A 5 18.81 -14.72 -146.56
CA GLN A 5 17.53 -14.47 -145.88
C GLN A 5 17.38 -15.29 -144.59
N ARG A 6 17.89 -16.53 -144.54
CA ARG A 6 17.85 -17.37 -143.32
C ARG A 6 18.78 -16.85 -142.22
N VAL A 7 19.94 -16.31 -142.57
CA VAL A 7 20.86 -15.70 -141.59
C VAL A 7 20.27 -14.43 -140.98
N ALA A 8 19.65 -13.56 -141.80
CA ALA A 8 18.96 -12.36 -141.32
C ALA A 8 17.74 -12.70 -140.43
N GLN A 9 16.95 -13.72 -140.80
CA GLN A 9 15.83 -14.20 -139.98
C GLN A 9 16.31 -14.76 -138.64
N ASN A 10 17.36 -15.57 -138.60
CA ASN A 10 17.91 -16.07 -137.33
C ASN A 10 18.45 -14.93 -136.46
N GLN A 11 19.18 -13.96 -137.02
CA GLN A 11 19.64 -12.79 -136.27
C GLN A 11 18.48 -11.97 -135.70
N SER A 12 17.38 -11.80 -136.45
CA SER A 12 16.17 -11.14 -135.92
C SER A 12 15.54 -11.92 -134.77
N LEU A 13 15.43 -13.26 -134.85
CA LEU A 13 14.89 -14.10 -133.79
C LEU A 13 15.75 -14.08 -132.52
N PHE A 14 17.07 -14.11 -132.65
CA PHE A 14 17.99 -13.97 -131.51
C PHE A 14 17.93 -12.59 -130.87
N SER A 15 17.80 -11.53 -131.68
CA SER A 15 17.64 -10.16 -131.18
C SER A 15 16.31 -9.98 -130.43
N GLN A 16 15.21 -10.54 -130.96
CA GLN A 16 13.89 -10.55 -130.32
C GLN A 16 13.91 -11.34 -129.01
N SER A 17 14.51 -12.54 -128.98
CA SER A 17 14.64 -13.34 -127.76
C SER A 17 15.50 -12.65 -126.69
N ARG A 18 16.58 -11.97 -127.09
CA ARG A 18 17.41 -11.17 -126.17
C ARG A 18 16.63 -9.98 -125.61
N GLN A 19 15.88 -9.27 -126.44
CA GLN A 19 15.06 -8.15 -126.02
C GLN A 19 13.95 -8.61 -125.07
N GLN A 20 13.27 -9.72 -125.39
CA GLN A 20 12.25 -10.32 -124.53
C GLN A 20 12.80 -10.74 -123.16
N ARG A 21 14.01 -11.31 -123.08
CA ARG A 21 14.67 -11.61 -121.79
C ARG A 21 15.01 -10.36 -120.99
N LEU A 22 15.45 -9.29 -121.65
CA LEU A 22 15.72 -8.01 -120.97
C LEU A 22 14.42 -7.39 -120.44
N GLU A 23 13.34 -7.48 -121.20
CA GLU A 23 12.01 -7.04 -120.77
C GLU A 23 11.49 -7.87 -119.60
N GLN A 24 11.61 -9.20 -119.66
CA GLN A 24 11.27 -10.10 -118.55
C GLN A 24 12.10 -9.81 -117.29
N HIS A 25 13.41 -9.57 -117.45
CA HIS A 25 14.28 -9.23 -116.33
C HIS A 25 13.96 -7.85 -115.73
N ARG A 26 13.66 -6.86 -116.56
CA ARG A 26 13.20 -5.53 -116.12
C ARG A 26 11.87 -5.63 -115.37
N ALA A 27 10.93 -6.42 -115.88
CA ALA A 27 9.65 -6.67 -115.21
C ALA A 27 9.84 -7.35 -113.85
N LEU A 28 10.71 -8.36 -113.77
CA LEU A 28 11.03 -9.05 -112.52
C LEU A 28 11.68 -8.10 -111.49
N ILE A 29 12.64 -7.26 -111.90
CA ILE A 29 13.25 -6.26 -111.02
C ILE A 29 12.20 -5.29 -110.51
N ALA A 30 11.33 -4.77 -111.39
CA ALA A 30 10.26 -3.87 -111.00
C ALA A 30 9.31 -4.53 -109.98
N GLU A 31 8.96 -5.81 -110.17
CA GLU A 31 8.13 -6.56 -109.22
C GLU A 31 8.84 -6.75 -107.87
N LEU A 32 10.14 -7.08 -107.86
CA LEU A 32 10.91 -7.22 -106.62
C LEU A 32 11.05 -5.88 -105.89
N GLU A 33 11.25 -4.78 -106.61
CA GLU A 33 11.27 -3.44 -106.03
C GLU A 33 9.92 -3.07 -105.43
N GLN A 34 8.83 -3.38 -106.13
CA GLN A 34 7.47 -3.17 -105.63
C GLN A 34 7.24 -3.98 -104.34
N ARG A 35 7.51 -5.29 -104.35
CA ARG A 35 7.40 -6.15 -103.16
C ARG A 35 8.26 -5.64 -102.01
N ARG A 36 9.46 -5.11 -102.30
CA ARG A 36 10.34 -4.51 -101.28
C ARG A 36 9.72 -3.25 -100.67
N ARG A 37 9.12 -2.37 -101.48
CA ARG A 37 8.44 -1.15 -101.00
C ARG A 37 7.21 -1.51 -100.16
N GLU A 38 6.37 -2.42 -100.64
CA GLU A 38 5.19 -2.90 -99.91
C GLU A 38 5.56 -3.49 -98.54
N ARG A 39 6.60 -4.34 -98.48
CA ARG A 39 7.10 -4.87 -97.20
C ARG A 39 7.63 -3.77 -96.27
N GLN A 40 8.33 -2.77 -96.81
CA GLN A 40 8.83 -1.66 -95.99
C GLN A 40 7.68 -0.82 -95.42
N GLU A 41 6.63 -0.58 -96.20
CA GLU A 41 5.43 0.13 -95.74
C GLU A 41 4.67 -0.69 -94.68
N ALA A 42 4.49 -1.99 -94.89
CA ALA A 42 3.87 -2.88 -93.91
C ALA A 42 4.64 -2.88 -92.58
N ILE A 43 5.98 -2.95 -92.62
CA ILE A 43 6.82 -2.87 -91.41
C ILE A 43 6.69 -1.50 -90.74
N ARG A 44 6.64 -0.40 -91.51
CA ARG A 44 6.44 0.95 -90.96
C ARG A 44 5.09 1.06 -90.26
N GLN A 45 4.01 0.61 -90.90
CA GLN A 45 2.66 0.61 -90.33
C GLN A 45 2.60 -0.23 -89.06
N GLN A 46 3.19 -1.43 -89.07
CA GLN A 46 3.28 -2.29 -87.89
C GLN A 46 4.04 -1.59 -86.74
N ARG A 47 5.20 -0.99 -87.02
CA ARG A 47 5.99 -0.24 -86.03
C ARG A 47 5.19 0.93 -85.44
N GLU A 48 4.46 1.66 -86.28
CA GLU A 48 3.61 2.76 -85.81
C GLU A 48 2.45 2.25 -84.95
N GLN A 49 1.80 1.16 -85.34
CA GLN A 49 0.74 0.54 -84.54
C GLN A 49 1.26 0.08 -83.18
N THR A 50 2.40 -0.63 -83.14
CA THR A 50 3.04 -1.04 -81.88
C THR A 50 3.44 0.18 -81.06
N ARG A 51 3.96 1.24 -81.67
CA ARG A 51 4.30 2.49 -80.96
C ARG A 51 3.07 3.15 -80.35
N ARG A 52 1.93 3.16 -81.05
CA ARG A 52 0.66 3.68 -80.54
C ARG A 52 0.14 2.84 -79.37
N GLN A 53 0.20 1.51 -79.48
CA GLN A 53 -0.18 0.58 -78.42
C GLN A 53 0.70 0.72 -77.17
N LEU A 54 2.02 0.85 -77.34
CA LEU A 54 2.93 1.07 -76.21
C LEU A 54 2.67 2.42 -75.54
N LYS A 55 2.37 3.46 -76.32
CA LYS A 55 1.98 4.77 -75.76
C LYS A 55 0.70 4.68 -74.95
N SER A 56 -0.36 4.06 -75.46
CA SER A 56 -1.62 3.92 -74.73
C SER A 56 -1.47 3.06 -73.48
N PHE A 57 -0.70 1.97 -73.55
CA PHE A 57 -0.39 1.13 -72.39
C PHE A 57 0.37 1.89 -71.32
N ASN A 58 1.41 2.66 -71.70
CA ASN A 58 2.16 3.47 -70.75
C ASN A 58 1.31 4.57 -70.11
N GLN A 59 0.42 5.21 -70.88
CA GLN A 59 -0.53 6.20 -70.36
C GLN A 59 -1.52 5.57 -69.36
N SER A 60 -2.08 4.41 -69.70
CA SER A 60 -2.98 3.66 -68.80
C SER A 60 -2.26 3.27 -67.50
N ARG A 61 -1.03 2.76 -67.60
CA ARG A 61 -0.22 2.39 -66.43
C ARG A 61 0.13 3.60 -65.56
N ALA A 62 0.41 4.76 -66.16
CA ALA A 62 0.67 5.99 -65.42
C ALA A 62 -0.59 6.48 -64.69
N ALA A 63 -1.75 6.45 -65.36
CA ALA A 63 -3.03 6.81 -64.74
C ALA A 63 -3.39 5.87 -63.57
N GLN A 64 -3.19 4.56 -63.74
CA GLN A 64 -3.44 3.59 -62.68
C GLN A 64 -2.53 3.83 -61.48
N ARG A 65 -1.23 4.08 -61.70
CA ARG A 65 -0.30 4.41 -60.61
C ARG A 65 -0.72 5.67 -59.85
N ALA A 66 -1.18 6.71 -60.54
CA ALA A 66 -1.64 7.93 -59.90
C ALA A 66 -2.88 7.68 -59.01
N LEU A 67 -3.82 6.85 -59.47
CA LEU A 67 -4.99 6.44 -58.67
C LEU A 67 -4.59 5.58 -57.46
N ASP A 68 -3.69 4.63 -57.66
CA ASP A 68 -3.17 3.76 -56.59
C ASP A 68 -2.38 4.59 -55.55
N GLU A 69 -1.61 5.57 -55.98
CA GLU A 69 -0.90 6.51 -55.09
C GLU A 69 -1.88 7.35 -54.27
N HIS A 70 -2.92 7.90 -54.91
CA HIS A 70 -3.93 8.69 -54.23
C HIS A 70 -4.68 7.87 -53.17
N SER A 71 -5.18 6.69 -53.53
CA SER A 71 -5.87 5.79 -52.59
C SER A 71 -4.99 5.36 -51.41
N ARG A 72 -3.70 5.11 -51.65
CA ARG A 72 -2.74 4.82 -50.57
C ARG A 72 -2.55 6.02 -49.64
N MET A 73 -2.41 7.22 -50.18
CA MET A 73 -2.28 8.43 -49.37
C MET A 73 -3.53 8.68 -48.52
N GLU A 74 -4.73 8.51 -49.09
CA GLU A 74 -5.98 8.64 -48.34
C GLU A 74 -6.09 7.60 -47.21
N ALA A 75 -5.75 6.34 -47.49
CA ALA A 75 -5.75 5.29 -46.47
C ALA A 75 -4.76 5.58 -45.33
N VAL A 76 -3.57 6.11 -45.65
CA VAL A 76 -2.60 6.54 -44.63
C VAL A 76 -3.15 7.71 -43.84
N ALA A 77 -3.73 8.73 -44.48
CA ALA A 77 -4.32 9.88 -43.81
C ALA A 77 -5.45 9.46 -42.85
N GLN A 78 -6.32 8.53 -43.26
CA GLN A 78 -7.37 7.98 -42.40
C GLN A 78 -6.79 7.22 -41.20
N ARG A 79 -5.76 6.41 -41.41
CA ARG A 79 -5.07 5.70 -40.30
C ARG A 79 -4.46 6.68 -39.31
N VAL A 80 -3.80 7.74 -39.78
CA VAL A 80 -3.22 8.76 -38.90
C VAL A 80 -4.32 9.47 -38.10
N LYS A 81 -5.45 9.81 -38.71
CA LYS A 81 -6.60 10.38 -38.00
C LYS A 81 -7.13 9.45 -36.91
N ALA A 82 -7.36 8.17 -37.25
CA ALA A 82 -7.85 7.18 -36.30
C ALA A 82 -6.87 6.97 -35.12
N VAL A 83 -5.56 6.94 -35.38
CA VAL A 83 -4.54 6.84 -34.33
C VAL A 83 -4.53 8.10 -33.46
N ALA A 84 -4.63 9.30 -34.06
CA ALA A 84 -4.68 10.55 -33.31
C ALA A 84 -5.92 10.63 -32.40
N GLU A 85 -7.09 10.21 -32.89
CA GLU A 85 -8.33 10.11 -32.10
C GLU A 85 -8.19 9.13 -30.95
N LEU A 86 -7.61 7.95 -31.20
CA LEU A 86 -7.37 6.94 -30.16
C LEU A 86 -6.42 7.47 -29.07
N LEU A 87 -5.31 8.11 -29.47
CA LEU A 87 -4.35 8.70 -28.53
C LEU A 87 -4.98 9.83 -27.71
N SER A 88 -5.81 10.68 -28.33
CA SER A 88 -6.57 11.72 -27.63
C SER A 88 -7.51 11.10 -26.59
N ARG A 89 -8.23 10.05 -26.96
CA ARG A 89 -9.12 9.33 -26.04
C ARG A 89 -8.35 8.70 -24.88
N MET A 90 -7.24 8.02 -25.15
CA MET A 90 -6.38 7.46 -24.10
C MET A 90 -5.81 8.53 -23.16
N ALA A 91 -5.44 9.70 -23.69
CA ALA A 91 -4.96 10.81 -22.88
C ALA A 91 -6.07 11.35 -21.95
N GLN A 92 -7.31 11.48 -22.46
CA GLN A 92 -8.47 11.88 -21.66
C GLN A 92 -8.81 10.84 -20.59
N GLU A 93 -8.82 9.55 -20.93
CA GLU A 93 -9.07 8.46 -19.97
C GLU A 93 -8.01 8.44 -18.87
N ARG A 94 -6.72 8.61 -19.19
CA ARG A 94 -5.65 8.71 -18.18
C ARG A 94 -5.81 9.94 -17.29
N ALA A 95 -6.18 11.09 -17.86
CA ALA A 95 -6.41 12.30 -17.09
C ALA A 95 -7.58 12.09 -16.10
N ALA A 96 -8.70 11.54 -16.57
CA ALA A 96 -9.85 11.23 -15.72
C ALA A 96 -9.50 10.22 -14.61
N GLN A 97 -8.76 9.16 -14.93
CA GLN A 97 -8.28 8.19 -13.94
C GLN A 97 -7.38 8.84 -12.89
N SER A 98 -6.44 9.70 -13.31
CA SER A 98 -5.56 10.40 -12.37
C SER A 98 -6.32 11.34 -11.43
N GLN A 99 -7.34 12.03 -11.94
CA GLN A 99 -8.21 12.89 -11.13
C GLN A 99 -9.05 12.07 -10.14
N ALA A 100 -9.63 10.95 -10.58
CA ALA A 100 -10.39 10.06 -9.70
C ALA A 100 -9.51 9.52 -8.56
N GLN A 101 -8.29 9.04 -8.87
CA GLN A 101 -7.33 8.59 -7.86
C GLN A 101 -6.96 9.71 -6.88
N GLN A 102 -6.77 10.94 -7.36
CA GLN A 102 -6.48 12.07 -6.48
C GLN A 102 -7.64 12.38 -5.52
N GLN A 103 -8.88 12.29 -6.02
CA GLN A 103 -10.08 12.46 -5.17
C GLN A 103 -10.22 11.32 -4.15
N GLU A 104 -9.96 10.07 -4.55
CA GLU A 104 -9.93 8.92 -3.63
C GLU A 104 -8.90 9.10 -2.52
N LEU A 105 -7.70 9.58 -2.85
CA LEU A 105 -6.66 9.87 -1.86
C LEU A 105 -7.07 11.01 -0.91
N GLN A 106 -7.67 12.08 -1.42
CA GLN A 106 -8.14 13.20 -0.58
C GLN A 106 -9.26 12.76 0.36
N THR A 107 -10.23 11.99 -0.15
CA THR A 107 -11.33 11.47 0.67
C THR A 107 -10.82 10.48 1.72
N PHE A 108 -9.87 9.61 1.36
CA PHE A 108 -9.21 8.72 2.31
C PHE A 108 -8.47 9.50 3.41
N GLN A 109 -7.70 10.52 3.05
CA GLN A 109 -6.99 11.37 4.02
C GLN A 109 -7.97 12.11 4.95
N ALA A 110 -9.06 12.66 4.42
CA ALA A 110 -10.10 13.31 5.22
C ALA A 110 -10.75 12.31 6.19
N ASN A 111 -11.06 11.10 5.72
CA ASN A 111 -11.62 10.04 6.53
C ASN A 111 -10.66 9.59 7.65
N LEU A 112 -9.37 9.40 7.34
CA LEU A 112 -8.35 9.09 8.34
C LEU A 112 -8.22 10.20 9.39
N THR A 113 -8.20 11.46 8.95
CA THR A 113 -8.12 12.60 9.87
C THR A 113 -9.34 12.64 10.78
N ALA A 114 -10.54 12.40 10.24
CA ALA A 114 -11.77 12.35 11.02
C ALA A 114 -11.80 11.16 12.01
N THR A 115 -11.34 9.97 11.61
CA THR A 115 -11.32 8.80 12.49
C THR A 115 -10.30 8.97 13.62
N VAL A 116 -9.09 9.46 13.33
CA VAL A 116 -8.09 9.78 14.35
C VAL A 116 -8.60 10.86 15.29
N GLY A 117 -9.23 11.92 14.77
CA GLY A 117 -9.85 12.97 15.59
C GLY A 117 -10.92 12.42 16.54
N ARG A 118 -11.79 11.53 16.06
CA ARG A 118 -12.78 10.84 16.91
C ARG A 118 -12.13 9.97 17.97
N LEU A 119 -11.12 9.18 17.63
CA LEU A 119 -10.42 8.32 18.58
C LEU A 119 -9.75 9.15 19.69
N LEU A 120 -9.05 10.23 19.33
CA LEU A 120 -8.42 11.13 20.30
C LEU A 120 -9.47 11.78 21.22
N SER A 121 -10.60 12.23 20.66
CA SER A 121 -11.71 12.78 21.45
C SER A 121 -12.28 11.75 22.44
N THR A 122 -12.52 10.52 21.99
CA THR A 122 -13.01 9.43 22.85
C THR A 122 -12.01 9.09 23.95
N CYS A 123 -10.72 9.01 23.64
CA CYS A 123 -9.68 8.79 24.65
C CYS A 123 -9.60 9.94 25.66
N ALA A 124 -9.72 11.19 25.20
CA ALA A 124 -9.74 12.35 26.09
C ALA A 124 -10.96 12.33 27.02
N GLN A 125 -12.14 12.01 26.49
CA GLN A 125 -13.37 11.88 27.28
C GLN A 125 -13.26 10.75 28.31
N ALA A 126 -12.73 9.58 27.93
CA ALA A 126 -12.51 8.46 28.84
C ALA A 126 -11.52 8.81 29.98
N ARG A 127 -10.47 9.58 29.68
CA ARG A 127 -9.55 10.07 30.72
C ARG A 127 -10.24 11.04 31.68
N GLN A 128 -11.06 11.95 31.16
CA GLN A 128 -11.80 12.90 31.99
C GLN A 128 -12.80 12.20 32.90
N THR A 129 -13.54 11.20 32.40
CA THR A 129 -14.49 10.44 33.21
C THR A 129 -13.77 9.64 34.29
N MET A 130 -12.67 8.95 33.97
CA MET A 130 -11.87 8.24 34.98
C MET A 130 -11.28 9.18 36.03
N ALA A 131 -10.78 10.35 35.62
CA ALA A 131 -10.28 11.36 36.57
C ALA A 131 -11.39 11.85 37.50
N GLY A 132 -12.60 12.08 36.97
CA GLY A 132 -13.79 12.43 37.74
C GLY A 132 -14.17 11.35 38.76
N GLN A 133 -14.27 10.10 38.32
CA GLN A 133 -14.56 8.94 39.19
C GLN A 133 -13.51 8.77 40.28
N THR A 134 -12.23 8.88 39.93
CA THR A 134 -11.12 8.78 40.89
C THR A 134 -11.18 9.89 41.94
N ARG A 135 -11.51 11.12 41.51
CA ARG A 135 -11.67 12.26 42.43
C ARG A 135 -12.85 12.04 43.39
N GLN A 136 -13.98 11.55 42.88
CA GLN A 136 -15.15 11.25 43.69
C GLN A 136 -14.89 10.12 44.69
N ALA A 137 -14.25 9.03 44.26
CA ALA A 137 -13.87 7.91 45.13
C ALA A 137 -12.91 8.34 46.25
N ARG A 138 -11.95 9.23 45.95
CA ARG A 138 -11.07 9.82 46.97
C ARG A 138 -11.86 10.67 47.97
N GLN A 139 -12.81 11.47 47.50
CA GLN A 139 -13.63 12.32 48.37
C GLN A 139 -14.51 11.50 49.31
N SER A 140 -15.17 10.44 48.81
CA SER A 140 -15.98 9.55 49.65
C SER A 140 -15.11 8.82 50.67
N PHE A 141 -13.94 8.31 50.27
CA PHE A 141 -12.99 7.69 51.18
C PHE A 141 -12.56 8.64 52.31
N TYR A 142 -12.23 9.90 52.01
CA TYR A 142 -11.89 10.87 53.04
C TYR A 142 -13.07 11.20 53.96
N ALA A 143 -14.30 11.24 53.43
CA ALA A 143 -15.49 11.45 54.26
C ALA A 143 -15.71 10.28 55.23
N GLU A 144 -15.62 9.04 54.74
CA GLU A 144 -15.71 7.83 55.56
C GLU A 144 -14.60 7.77 56.61
N LEU A 145 -13.36 8.11 56.24
CA LEU A 145 -12.23 8.14 57.17
C LEU A 145 -12.48 9.16 58.29
N ARG A 146 -12.98 10.35 57.97
CA ARG A 146 -13.34 11.36 58.98
C ARG A 146 -14.42 10.84 59.93
N GLN A 147 -15.46 10.18 59.39
CA GLN A 147 -16.53 9.59 60.22
C GLN A 147 -15.98 8.51 61.17
N ARG A 148 -15.11 7.61 60.68
CA ARG A 148 -14.47 6.59 61.52
C ARG A 148 -13.61 7.20 62.62
N VAL A 149 -12.82 8.23 62.30
CA VAL A 149 -11.99 8.94 63.28
C VAL A 149 -12.88 9.61 64.34
N GLN A 150 -13.99 10.23 63.96
CA GLN A 150 -14.94 10.81 64.90
C GLN A 150 -15.60 9.76 65.80
N ALA A 151 -16.01 8.61 65.24
CA ALA A 151 -16.59 7.50 66.00
C ALA A 151 -15.59 6.95 67.04
N LEU A 152 -14.33 6.75 66.65
CA LEU A 152 -13.27 6.32 67.57
C LEU A 152 -13.02 7.34 68.69
N GLN A 153 -13.03 8.64 68.36
CA GLN A 153 -12.90 9.69 69.38
C GLN A 153 -14.08 9.70 70.35
N GLN A 154 -15.31 9.46 69.88
CA GLN A 154 -16.48 9.36 70.75
C GLN A 154 -16.39 8.14 71.66
N LEU A 155 -15.99 6.99 71.14
CA LEU A 155 -15.80 5.76 71.93
C LEU A 155 -14.73 5.98 73.01
N ALA A 156 -13.57 6.53 72.65
CA ALA A 156 -12.51 6.84 73.61
C ALA A 156 -12.99 7.79 74.73
N ARG A 157 -13.83 8.78 74.42
CA ARG A 157 -14.43 9.67 75.43
C ARG A 157 -15.41 8.93 76.35
N GLN A 158 -16.18 7.99 75.82
CA GLN A 158 -17.10 7.17 76.61
C GLN A 158 -16.33 6.25 77.58
N GLU A 159 -15.31 5.56 77.08
CA GLU A 159 -14.43 4.71 77.91
C GLU A 159 -13.76 5.53 79.04
N LEU A 160 -13.21 6.70 78.72
CA LEU A 160 -12.63 7.59 79.74
C LEU A 160 -13.68 8.07 80.76
N ALA A 161 -14.90 8.36 80.33
CA ALA A 161 -15.98 8.74 81.23
C ALA A 161 -16.40 7.57 82.14
N GLN A 162 -16.42 6.34 81.63
CA GLN A 162 -16.66 5.13 82.42
C GLN A 162 -15.57 4.93 83.46
N VAL A 163 -14.30 4.93 83.05
CA VAL A 163 -13.17 4.81 83.99
C VAL A 163 -13.21 5.89 85.07
N ALA A 164 -13.58 7.13 84.72
CA ALA A 164 -13.73 8.21 85.69
C ALA A 164 -14.91 7.99 86.66
N GLN A 165 -16.00 7.37 86.22
CA GLN A 165 -17.11 6.99 87.10
C GLN A 165 -16.74 5.85 88.02
N ASP A 166 -16.07 4.82 87.51
CA ASP A 166 -15.61 3.66 88.28
C ASP A 166 -14.63 4.12 89.38
N GLN A 167 -13.66 4.97 89.05
CA GLN A 167 -12.74 5.56 90.04
C GLN A 167 -13.48 6.36 91.13
N ARG A 168 -14.56 7.07 90.78
CA ARG A 168 -15.37 7.79 91.78
C ARG A 168 -16.14 6.83 92.66
N ALA A 169 -16.70 5.75 92.10
CA ALA A 169 -17.40 4.72 92.86
C ALA A 169 -16.45 3.98 93.82
N GLU A 170 -15.25 3.59 93.35
CA GLU A 170 -14.21 3.00 94.18
C GLU A 170 -13.76 3.96 95.30
N ALA A 171 -13.50 5.23 94.97
CA ALA A 171 -13.12 6.23 95.97
C ALA A 171 -14.23 6.44 97.02
N GLN A 172 -15.51 6.41 96.63
CA GLN A 172 -16.64 6.47 97.55
C GLN A 172 -16.74 5.21 98.42
N ALA A 173 -16.58 4.02 97.84
CA ALA A 173 -16.58 2.76 98.58
C ALA A 173 -15.44 2.71 99.61
N LEU A 174 -14.23 3.14 99.23
CA LEU A 174 -13.10 3.28 100.14
C LEU A 174 -13.39 4.29 101.26
N ARG A 175 -13.99 5.45 100.95
CA ARG A 175 -14.41 6.43 101.97
C ARG A 175 -15.44 5.85 102.93
N GLN A 176 -16.42 5.10 102.44
CA GLN A 176 -17.42 4.43 103.27
C GLN A 176 -16.79 3.34 104.14
N ALA A 177 -15.89 2.53 103.59
CA ALA A 177 -15.14 1.52 104.33
C ALA A 177 -14.27 2.16 105.43
N LEU A 178 -13.56 3.25 105.12
CA LEU A 178 -12.80 4.02 106.11
C LEU A 178 -13.71 4.63 107.18
N ALA A 179 -14.88 5.16 106.81
CA ALA A 179 -15.84 5.70 107.76
C ALA A 179 -16.42 4.59 108.67
N ALA A 180 -16.74 3.43 108.12
CA ALA A 180 -17.19 2.27 108.87
C ALA A 180 -16.09 1.74 109.81
N PHE A 181 -14.85 1.66 109.34
CA PHE A 181 -13.71 1.27 110.17
C PHE A 181 -13.46 2.27 111.31
N ARG A 182 -13.57 3.58 111.04
CA ARG A 182 -13.51 4.62 112.07
C ARG A 182 -14.63 4.47 113.10
N ARG A 183 -15.86 4.18 112.69
CA ARG A 183 -16.96 3.88 113.64
C ARG A 183 -16.70 2.63 114.45
N ALA A 184 -16.26 1.54 113.83
CA ALA A 184 -15.93 0.29 114.52
C ALA A 184 -14.77 0.46 115.51
N LEU A 185 -13.73 1.23 115.14
CA LEU A 185 -12.66 1.61 116.06
C LEU A 185 -13.19 2.47 117.21
N HIS A 186 -14.04 3.45 116.92
CA HIS A 186 -14.67 4.27 117.96
C HIS A 186 -15.52 3.44 118.92
N GLU A 187 -16.27 2.45 118.42
CA GLU A 187 -17.02 1.50 119.24
C GLU A 187 -16.11 0.55 120.04
N GLN A 188 -15.03 0.02 119.45
CA GLN A 188 -14.10 -0.86 120.17
C GLN A 188 -13.31 -0.15 121.26
N VAL A 189 -12.92 1.08 120.99
CA VAL A 189 -12.02 1.83 121.85
C VAL A 189 -12.86 2.62 122.86
N TRP A 190 -13.90 3.34 122.43
CA TRP A 190 -14.75 4.23 123.25
C TRP A 190 -16.22 3.77 123.43
N GLY A 191 -16.55 2.50 123.19
CA GLY A 191 -17.91 1.94 123.26
C GLY A 191 -18.59 1.88 124.64
N ASN A 192 -18.16 2.69 125.61
CA ASN A 192 -18.92 2.97 126.83
C ASN A 192 -19.02 4.49 127.05
N GLY A 193 -19.93 5.12 126.31
CA GLY A 193 -20.63 6.35 126.67
C GLY A 193 -19.84 7.66 126.78
N ILE A 194 -19.68 8.39 125.67
CA ILE A 194 -19.62 9.87 125.65
C ILE A 194 -20.32 10.36 124.35
N PRO A 195 -21.24 11.35 124.42
CA PRO A 195 -21.97 11.84 123.25
C PRO A 195 -21.14 12.75 122.34
N GLU A 196 -21.42 12.63 121.04
CA GLU A 196 -21.33 13.58 119.91
C GLU A 196 -20.19 14.61 119.81
N ALA A 197 -19.52 14.61 118.65
CA ALA A 197 -19.04 15.85 118.02
C ALA A 197 -19.06 15.72 116.49
N GLN A 198 -19.77 16.65 115.84
CA GLN A 198 -19.82 16.83 114.39
C GLN A 198 -18.43 17.11 113.80
N PRO A 199 -18.08 16.60 112.60
CA PRO A 199 -16.95 17.11 111.87
C PRO A 199 -17.32 18.37 111.10
N ILE A 200 -16.63 19.43 111.52
CA ILE A 200 -16.43 20.74 110.90
C ILE A 200 -16.25 20.61 109.38
N ILE A 201 -17.07 21.36 108.65
CA ILE A 201 -16.92 21.71 107.24
C ILE A 201 -15.68 22.61 107.12
N PRO A 202 -14.68 22.31 106.26
CA PRO A 202 -13.82 23.35 105.71
C PRO A 202 -14.50 23.88 104.44
N SER A 203 -15.04 25.08 104.57
CA SER A 203 -15.31 25.99 103.46
C SER A 203 -14.00 26.68 103.04
N GLU A 204 -13.99 27.08 101.76
CA GLU A 204 -13.23 28.19 101.14
C GLU A 204 -11.87 27.97 100.43
N GLY A 205 -11.79 28.67 99.28
CA GLY A 205 -10.64 28.95 98.40
C GLY A 205 -10.68 28.12 97.10
N LEU A 206 -11.28 28.50 95.98
CA LEU A 206 -11.34 29.78 95.24
C LEU A 206 -9.96 30.39 94.95
N GLU A 207 -9.74 30.58 93.64
CA GLU A 207 -8.59 31.19 92.96
C GLU A 207 -7.35 30.29 92.85
N GLY A 208 -6.65 30.19 91.73
CA GLY A 208 -6.60 31.02 90.54
C GLY A 208 -5.21 30.77 89.94
N GLU A 209 -5.10 30.96 88.63
CA GLU A 209 -3.85 31.16 87.90
C GLU A 209 -3.02 29.93 87.47
N LYS A 210 -3.09 29.70 86.15
CA LYS A 210 -1.96 29.81 85.21
C LYS A 210 -0.74 28.94 85.52
N SER A 211 -0.61 27.85 84.77
CA SER A 211 0.71 27.33 84.40
C SER A 211 0.72 26.86 82.96
N GLU A 212 1.41 27.67 82.17
CA GLU A 212 1.99 27.38 80.88
C GLU A 212 2.90 26.15 80.99
N SER A 213 2.84 25.26 80.00
CA SER A 213 4.03 24.60 79.40
C SER A 213 3.59 23.42 78.54
N SER A 214 3.81 23.54 77.23
CA SER A 214 4.63 22.59 76.46
C SER A 214 4.31 22.75 74.97
N ALA A 215 4.95 23.75 74.37
CA ALA A 215 5.07 23.84 72.93
C ALA A 215 6.11 22.81 72.46
N ASN A 216 5.68 21.57 72.22
CA ASN A 216 6.41 20.62 71.40
C ASN A 216 5.80 20.62 70.00
N ALA A 217 6.21 21.60 69.19
CA ALA A 217 6.02 21.59 67.75
C ALA A 217 7.39 21.40 67.08
N SER A 218 7.84 20.16 67.00
CA SER A 218 8.92 19.74 66.10
C SER A 218 8.45 19.93 64.66
N LYS A 219 8.76 21.11 64.13
CA LYS A 219 8.46 21.51 62.75
C LYS A 219 9.68 21.22 61.88
N THR A 220 9.52 20.19 61.04
CA THR A 220 10.00 20.14 59.66
C THR A 220 11.51 20.14 59.45
N VAL A 221 12.10 18.94 59.58
CA VAL A 221 13.30 18.60 58.81
C VAL A 221 12.87 18.46 57.35
N SER A 222 13.37 19.37 56.52
CA SER A 222 13.34 19.25 55.07
C SER A 222 14.22 18.08 54.66
N ALA A 223 13.59 16.97 54.30
CA ALA A 223 14.22 15.90 53.54
C ALA A 223 13.77 16.06 52.08
N GLU A 224 14.60 16.80 51.36
CA GLU A 224 14.65 16.90 49.91
C GLU A 224 14.83 15.50 49.32
N VAL A 225 13.74 14.90 48.85
CA VAL A 225 13.77 13.64 48.10
C VAL A 225 13.97 13.99 46.63
N SER A 226 15.17 13.70 46.17
CA SER A 226 15.64 13.79 44.80
C SER A 226 14.64 13.24 43.77
N LEU A 227 14.24 14.09 42.83
CA LEU A 227 13.74 13.65 41.52
C LEU A 227 14.88 12.98 40.74
N PRO A 228 14.65 11.82 40.09
CA PRO A 228 15.50 11.40 38.99
C PRO A 228 15.25 12.30 37.76
N LYS A 229 16.33 12.92 37.28
CA LYS A 229 16.45 13.52 35.95
C LYS A 229 16.20 12.45 34.87
N PRO A 230 15.30 12.66 33.90
CA PRO A 230 15.45 12.07 32.59
C PRO A 230 16.38 12.98 31.77
N VAL A 231 17.64 12.56 31.63
CA VAL A 231 18.54 13.07 30.60
C VAL A 231 18.06 12.46 29.28
N VAL A 232 17.25 13.19 28.52
CA VAL A 232 17.08 12.91 27.09
C VAL A 232 18.26 13.57 26.40
N ALA A 233 19.27 12.76 26.09
CA ALA A 233 20.31 13.15 25.15
C ALA A 233 19.66 13.31 23.77
N VAL A 234 19.63 14.55 23.30
CA VAL A 234 19.54 14.89 21.89
C VAL A 234 20.96 14.73 21.33
N SER A 235 21.12 13.76 20.43
CA SER A 235 22.18 13.75 19.40
C SER A 235 21.50 13.25 18.13
N GLU A 236 21.26 14.12 17.15
CA GLU A 236 22.23 14.51 16.11
C GLU A 236 22.29 13.40 15.05
N GLU A 237 21.42 13.49 14.05
CA GLU A 237 21.75 14.10 12.75
C GLU A 237 22.79 13.28 11.99
N ALA A 238 22.30 12.26 11.27
CA ALA A 238 23.03 11.60 10.21
C ALA A 238 22.27 11.83 8.90
N ALA A 239 22.88 12.64 8.03
CA ALA A 239 22.40 13.00 6.71
C ALA A 239 22.14 11.76 5.82
N PRO A 240 21.15 11.81 4.91
CA PRO A 240 20.97 10.79 3.90
C PRO A 240 22.10 10.86 2.85
N PRO A 241 22.61 9.71 2.34
CA PRO A 241 23.61 9.70 1.29
C PRO A 241 23.03 10.23 -0.04
N PRO A 242 23.88 10.82 -0.92
CA PRO A 242 23.44 11.47 -2.15
C PRO A 242 22.88 10.46 -3.18
N PRO A 243 21.96 10.91 -4.07
CA PRO A 243 21.38 10.07 -5.10
C PRO A 243 22.44 9.61 -6.10
N GLN A 244 22.54 8.30 -6.32
CA GLN A 244 23.34 7.74 -7.40
C GLN A 244 22.66 7.99 -8.77
N PRO A 245 23.43 8.25 -9.83
CA PRO A 245 22.90 8.55 -11.16
C PRO A 245 22.25 7.31 -11.79
N VAL A 246 21.02 7.51 -12.29
CA VAL A 246 20.27 6.53 -13.08
C VAL A 246 21.00 6.28 -14.39
N VAL A 247 21.59 5.09 -14.54
CA VAL A 247 22.07 4.58 -15.82
C VAL A 247 20.89 3.95 -16.54
N THR A 248 20.40 4.64 -17.59
CA THR A 248 19.46 4.12 -18.58
C THR A 248 20.08 2.94 -19.35
N PRO A 249 19.46 1.74 -19.37
CA PRO A 249 19.79 0.73 -20.37
C PRO A 249 19.09 1.04 -21.71
N PRO A 250 19.69 0.71 -22.87
CA PRO A 250 19.12 0.97 -24.18
C PRO A 250 17.90 0.06 -24.47
N PRO A 251 16.98 0.50 -25.34
CA PRO A 251 15.75 -0.24 -25.65
C PRO A 251 16.07 -1.54 -26.43
N PRO A 252 15.54 -2.70 -26.03
CA PRO A 252 15.69 -3.92 -26.82
C PRO A 252 14.82 -3.89 -28.08
N GLU A 253 15.46 -4.28 -29.18
CA GLU A 253 14.93 -4.54 -30.51
C GLU A 253 13.87 -5.66 -30.48
N PRO A 254 12.80 -5.60 -31.30
CA PRO A 254 11.65 -6.51 -31.17
C PRO A 254 11.93 -7.88 -31.79
N ALA A 255 11.94 -8.91 -30.94
CA ALA A 255 11.91 -10.32 -31.34
C ALA A 255 10.46 -10.86 -31.31
N PRO A 256 10.16 -11.95 -32.05
CA PRO A 256 8.89 -12.19 -32.72
C PRO A 256 7.79 -12.74 -31.81
N VAL A 257 6.55 -12.43 -32.20
CA VAL A 257 5.29 -12.93 -31.63
C VAL A 257 5.31 -14.47 -31.50
N ARG A 258 5.25 -14.98 -30.27
CA ARG A 258 4.91 -16.38 -29.99
C ARG A 258 3.51 -16.44 -29.37
N PRO A 259 2.66 -17.41 -29.74
CA PRO A 259 1.28 -17.50 -29.24
C PRO A 259 1.28 -17.85 -27.74
N ALA A 260 0.35 -17.25 -27.00
CA ALA A 260 0.14 -17.51 -25.58
C ALA A 260 -0.20 -18.99 -25.33
N PRO A 261 0.48 -19.68 -24.38
CA PRO A 261 -0.04 -20.92 -23.82
C PRO A 261 -1.16 -20.60 -22.81
N PRO A 262 -2.11 -21.54 -22.59
CA PRO A 262 -3.22 -21.35 -21.66
C PRO A 262 -2.71 -21.16 -20.22
N GLN A 263 -3.11 -20.04 -19.59
CA GLN A 263 -2.67 -19.58 -18.26
C GLN A 263 -3.02 -20.52 -17.09
N GLU A 264 -3.79 -21.58 -17.31
CA GLU A 264 -4.18 -22.52 -16.24
C GLU A 264 -3.08 -23.56 -15.94
N ALA A 265 -2.29 -23.96 -16.95
CA ALA A 265 -1.25 -24.98 -16.78
C ALA A 265 -0.02 -24.48 -15.99
N SER A 266 0.24 -23.16 -15.96
CA SER A 266 1.35 -22.59 -15.18
C SER A 266 1.03 -22.52 -13.69
N SER A 267 -0.23 -22.26 -13.32
CA SER A 267 -0.68 -22.19 -11.92
C SER A 267 -0.50 -23.52 -11.19
N ASP A 268 -0.89 -24.63 -11.82
CA ASP A 268 -0.77 -25.97 -11.21
C ASP A 268 0.70 -26.38 -11.01
N ARG A 269 1.57 -26.00 -11.96
CA ARG A 269 3.01 -26.25 -11.88
C ARG A 269 3.66 -25.46 -10.74
N ILE A 270 3.24 -24.20 -10.53
CA ILE A 270 3.70 -23.37 -9.42
C ILE A 270 3.21 -23.95 -8.09
N MET A 271 1.93 -24.38 -8.00
CA MET A 271 1.40 -25.00 -6.78
C MET A 271 2.15 -26.28 -6.38
N ALA A 272 2.45 -27.16 -7.35
CA ALA A 272 3.22 -28.37 -7.11
C ALA A 272 4.65 -28.05 -6.61
N TYR A 273 5.29 -27.02 -7.16
CA TYR A 273 6.62 -26.59 -6.73
C TYR A 273 6.61 -26.03 -5.30
N VAL A 274 5.64 -25.18 -4.97
CA VAL A 274 5.48 -24.63 -3.60
C VAL A 274 5.26 -25.75 -2.59
N ASN A 275 4.39 -26.72 -2.90
CA ASN A 275 4.15 -27.87 -2.04
C ASN A 275 5.42 -28.71 -1.85
N ASN A 276 6.17 -29.00 -2.92
CA ASN A 276 7.44 -29.72 -2.81
C ASN A 276 8.48 -28.95 -1.99
N TYR A 277 8.56 -27.62 -2.12
CA TYR A 277 9.44 -26.79 -1.32
C TYR A 277 9.08 -26.84 0.17
N VAL A 278 7.79 -26.75 0.51
CA VAL A 278 7.30 -26.86 1.89
C VAL A 278 7.55 -28.27 2.44
N THR A 279 7.30 -29.33 1.67
CA THR A 279 7.60 -30.72 2.08
C THR A 279 9.09 -30.92 2.34
N ASN A 280 9.96 -30.33 1.52
CA ASN A 280 11.41 -30.38 1.72
C ASN A 280 11.86 -29.62 2.98
N LEU A 281 11.19 -28.52 3.33
CA LEU A 281 11.41 -27.81 4.59
C LEU A 281 10.85 -28.56 5.80
N GLN A 282 9.70 -29.23 5.65
CA GLN A 282 9.12 -30.08 6.69
C GLN A 282 9.99 -31.29 7.02
N ALA A 283 10.71 -31.82 6.04
CA ALA A 283 11.71 -32.87 6.26
C ALA A 283 12.87 -32.42 7.18
N GLN A 284 13.12 -31.10 7.29
CA GLN A 284 14.14 -30.52 8.17
C GLN A 284 13.55 -30.02 9.50
N ALA A 285 12.27 -29.61 9.51
CA ALA A 285 11.55 -29.15 10.69
C ALA A 285 10.07 -29.57 10.60
N PRO A 286 9.63 -30.60 11.36
CA PRO A 286 8.30 -31.22 11.18
C PRO A 286 7.12 -30.29 11.50
N ASP A 287 7.33 -29.20 12.25
CA ASP A 287 6.26 -28.27 12.66
C ASP A 287 6.03 -27.11 11.66
N LEU A 288 6.76 -27.11 10.53
CA LEU A 288 6.66 -26.01 9.57
C LEU A 288 5.39 -26.11 8.71
N THR A 289 4.51 -25.13 8.84
CA THR A 289 3.31 -25.01 8.00
C THR A 289 3.52 -24.00 6.85
N LEU A 290 2.71 -24.09 5.80
CA LEU A 290 2.73 -23.14 4.67
C LEU A 290 2.59 -21.68 5.15
N LEU A 291 1.75 -21.43 6.16
CA LEU A 291 1.57 -20.12 6.79
C LEU A 291 2.85 -19.61 7.47
N GLN A 292 3.60 -20.50 8.12
CA GLN A 292 4.88 -20.18 8.75
C GLN A 292 5.94 -19.83 7.71
N VAL A 293 6.02 -20.61 6.62
CA VAL A 293 6.95 -20.36 5.50
C VAL A 293 6.67 -19.02 4.82
N ILE A 294 5.39 -18.62 4.75
CA ILE A 294 4.98 -17.35 4.16
C ILE A 294 5.13 -16.17 5.13
N GLY A 295 5.06 -16.43 6.44
CA GLY A 295 5.37 -15.44 7.49
C GLY A 295 6.85 -15.08 7.57
N ASP A 296 7.73 -16.00 7.16
CA ASP A 296 9.18 -15.80 7.16
C ASP A 296 9.65 -15.13 5.86
N ARG A 297 9.99 -13.84 5.97
CA ARG A 297 10.43 -13.01 4.83
C ARG A 297 11.61 -13.61 4.05
N GLU A 298 12.55 -14.23 4.73
CA GLU A 298 13.74 -14.83 4.09
C GLU A 298 13.37 -16.09 3.29
N ARG A 299 12.45 -16.91 3.82
CA ARG A 299 11.99 -18.13 3.14
C ARG A 299 11.12 -17.82 1.93
N VAL A 300 10.27 -16.78 2.01
CA VAL A 300 9.53 -16.28 0.85
C VAL A 300 10.50 -15.76 -0.21
N ARG A 301 11.53 -15.00 0.18
CA ARG A 301 12.54 -14.51 -0.76
C ARG A 301 13.26 -15.65 -1.46
N ASP A 302 13.67 -16.68 -0.73
CA ASP A 302 14.34 -17.85 -1.29
C ASP A 302 13.42 -18.65 -2.22
N LEU A 303 12.15 -18.83 -1.85
CA LEU A 303 11.15 -19.49 -2.68
C LEU A 303 10.88 -18.72 -3.97
N LEU A 304 10.84 -17.39 -3.92
CA LEU A 304 10.67 -16.56 -5.12
C LEU A 304 11.90 -16.55 -6.00
N ALA A 305 13.10 -16.51 -5.42
CA ALA A 305 14.35 -16.53 -6.17
C ALA A 305 14.58 -17.88 -6.85
N ARG A 306 14.43 -19.00 -6.11
CA ARG A 306 14.58 -20.35 -6.66
C ARG A 306 13.44 -20.72 -7.59
N GLY A 307 12.20 -20.39 -7.21
CA GLY A 307 11.04 -20.66 -8.05
C GLY A 307 11.09 -19.93 -9.39
N ALA A 308 11.55 -18.67 -9.41
CA ALA A 308 11.70 -17.94 -10.67
C ALA A 308 12.76 -18.55 -11.59
N VAL A 309 13.86 -19.05 -11.02
CA VAL A 309 14.94 -19.70 -11.79
C VAL A 309 14.54 -21.11 -12.25
N ASP A 310 13.94 -21.92 -11.38
CA ASP A 310 13.61 -23.32 -11.66
C ASP A 310 12.38 -23.47 -12.58
N LEU A 311 11.41 -22.57 -12.48
CA LEU A 311 10.18 -22.61 -13.28
C LEU A 311 10.29 -21.72 -14.53
N GLY A 312 11.23 -20.77 -14.58
CA GLY A 312 11.32 -19.78 -15.64
C GLY A 312 10.11 -18.84 -15.67
N VAL A 313 9.51 -18.58 -14.50
CA VAL A 313 8.29 -17.83 -14.32
C VAL A 313 8.57 -16.55 -13.53
N ASP A 314 7.86 -15.47 -13.83
CA ASP A 314 8.01 -14.22 -13.10
C ASP A 314 7.68 -14.39 -11.60
N PRO A 315 8.48 -13.81 -10.70
CA PRO A 315 8.26 -13.93 -9.25
C PRO A 315 6.89 -13.39 -8.82
N SER A 316 6.30 -12.49 -9.59
CA SER A 316 4.94 -11.96 -9.39
C SER A 316 3.86 -13.03 -9.56
N GLU A 317 4.01 -13.98 -10.48
CA GLU A 317 3.05 -15.08 -10.68
C GLU A 317 3.13 -16.11 -9.55
N ILE A 318 4.34 -16.33 -9.03
CA ILE A 318 4.57 -17.17 -7.85
C ILE A 318 3.90 -16.53 -6.62
N LEU A 319 4.07 -15.21 -6.42
CA LEU A 319 3.38 -14.46 -5.36
C LEU A 319 1.85 -14.50 -5.50
N ALA A 320 1.33 -14.36 -6.70
CA ALA A 320 -0.12 -14.42 -6.94
C ALA A 320 -0.68 -15.81 -6.60
N THR A 321 0.04 -16.87 -6.98
CA THR A 321 -0.34 -18.25 -6.67
C THR A 321 -0.23 -18.55 -5.17
N LEU A 322 0.83 -18.08 -4.51
CA LEU A 322 0.97 -18.19 -3.04
C LEU A 322 -0.19 -17.51 -2.30
N ARG A 323 -0.59 -16.30 -2.74
CA ARG A 323 -1.75 -15.61 -2.16
C ARG A 323 -3.03 -16.43 -2.32
N ARG A 324 -3.25 -17.03 -3.49
CA ARG A 324 -4.40 -17.93 -3.72
C ARG A 324 -4.37 -19.15 -2.80
N MET A 325 -3.21 -19.80 -2.64
CA MET A 325 -3.06 -20.96 -1.76
C MET A 325 -3.34 -20.59 -0.30
N VAL A 326 -2.83 -19.45 0.18
CA VAL A 326 -3.10 -18.96 1.54
C VAL A 326 -4.59 -18.64 1.73
N SER A 327 -5.20 -17.93 0.78
CA SER A 327 -6.63 -17.64 0.82
C SER A 327 -7.49 -18.90 0.82
N ALA A 328 -7.08 -19.95 0.10
CA ALA A 328 -7.76 -21.24 0.12
C ALA A 328 -7.59 -21.99 1.44
N THR A 329 -6.41 -21.92 2.08
CA THR A 329 -6.16 -22.56 3.38
C THR A 329 -6.78 -21.84 4.58
N VAL A 330 -7.07 -20.53 4.48
CA VAL A 330 -7.69 -19.73 5.54
C VAL A 330 -9.23 -19.72 5.43
N ALA A 331 -9.78 -20.15 4.29
CA ALA A 331 -11.23 -20.23 4.04
C ALA A 331 -11.86 -21.58 4.44
N ILE A 332 -11.08 -22.47 5.06
CA ILE A 332 -11.51 -23.75 5.64
C ILE A 332 -11.50 -23.60 7.16
#